data_AF-A0A8S4SQA1-F1
#
_entry.id   AF-A0A8S4SQA1-F1
#
_cell.length_a   1.000
_cell.length_b   1.000
_cell.length_c   1.000
_cell.angle_alpha   90.00
_cell.angle_beta   90.00
_cell.angle_gamma   90.00
#
_symmetry.space_group_name_H-M   'P 1'
#
loop_
_entity.id
_entity.type
_entity.pdbx_description
1 polymer ?
#
loop_
_entity_poly.entity_id
_entity_poly.type
_entity_poly.pdbx_seq_one_letter_code
_entity_poly.pdbx_strand_id
1 'polypeptide(L)'
;MFEYAWCLVRSKYPTDIRKGILLLKELFNSHSEGKRDYLFYLAIGNARIKEYNKALHYVKAFLEIEPANQQVLTLERQINKRMEKEGLIGMAHLAFLMNALVGVHYLLTKKKDKKD
;
A
#
# COMPACT_ATOMS: atom_id res chain seq x y z
N MET A 1 -10.52 -18.78 -7.84
CA MET A 1 -9.18 -18.88 -7.22
C MET A 1 -8.81 -17.63 -6.42
N PHE A 2 -9.07 -16.43 -6.96
CA PHE A 2 -8.88 -15.17 -6.25
C PHE A 2 -9.63 -15.07 -4.91
N GLU A 3 -10.94 -15.38 -4.88
CA GLU A 3 -11.76 -15.33 -3.65
C GLU A 3 -11.19 -16.17 -2.50
N TYR A 4 -10.57 -17.31 -2.82
CA TYR A 4 -9.93 -18.15 -1.83
C TYR A 4 -8.68 -17.48 -1.26
N ALA A 5 -7.83 -16.91 -2.11
CA ALA A 5 -6.64 -16.18 -1.69
C ALA A 5 -7.00 -14.93 -0.87
N TRP A 6 -8.07 -14.23 -1.25
CA TRP A 6 -8.66 -13.10 -0.53
C TRP A 6 -9.08 -13.47 0.90
N CYS A 7 -9.82 -14.57 1.05
CA CYS A 7 -10.22 -15.09 2.37
C CYS A 7 -9.01 -15.45 3.23
N LEU A 8 -7.97 -16.08 2.65
CA LEU A 8 -6.76 -16.45 3.36
C LEU A 8 -5.97 -15.23 3.86
N VAL A 9 -5.83 -14.17 3.05
CA VAL A 9 -5.22 -12.90 3.46
C VAL A 9 -5.99 -12.23 4.60
N ARG A 10 -7.29 -12.52 4.72
CA ARG A 10 -8.16 -12.04 5.80
C ARG A 10 -8.14 -12.90 7.07
N SER A 11 -7.53 -14.09 7.05
CA SER A 11 -7.41 -14.98 8.21
C SER A 11 -6.72 -14.33 9.42
N LYS A 12 -6.92 -14.90 10.62
CA LYS A 12 -6.20 -14.53 11.85
C LYS A 12 -4.82 -15.19 11.93
N TYR A 13 -4.62 -16.30 11.22
CA TYR A 13 -3.41 -17.09 11.30
C TYR A 13 -2.36 -16.62 10.29
N PRO A 14 -1.13 -16.26 10.72
CA PRO A 14 -0.07 -15.82 9.80
C PRO A 14 0.29 -16.86 8.72
N THR A 15 0.12 -18.15 9.00
CA THR A 15 0.32 -19.25 8.06
C THR A 15 -0.65 -19.18 6.88
N ASP A 16 -1.91 -18.90 7.15
CA ASP A 16 -2.95 -18.75 6.13
C ASP A 16 -2.70 -17.50 5.29
N ILE A 17 -2.35 -16.39 5.95
CA ILE A 17 -2.03 -15.15 5.25
C ILE A 17 -0.85 -15.36 4.28
N ARG A 18 0.20 -16.09 4.69
CA ARG A 18 1.32 -16.44 3.81
C ARG A 18 0.88 -17.29 2.62
N LYS A 19 0.01 -18.28 2.82
CA LYS A 19 -0.58 -19.06 1.71
C LYS A 19 -1.39 -18.16 0.76
N GLY A 20 -2.19 -17.26 1.30
CA GLY A 20 -2.94 -16.27 0.51
C GLY A 20 -2.03 -15.37 -0.32
N ILE A 21 -0.94 -14.87 0.26
CA ILE A 21 0.08 -14.08 -0.45
C ILE A 21 0.71 -14.89 -1.59
N LEU A 22 1.05 -16.17 -1.37
CA LEU A 22 1.63 -17.02 -2.40
C LEU A 22 0.66 -17.19 -3.59
N LEU A 23 -0.60 -17.51 -3.30
CA LEU A 23 -1.63 -17.65 -4.33
C LEU A 23 -1.87 -16.34 -5.09
N LEU A 24 -1.87 -15.19 -4.41
CA LEU A 24 -1.99 -13.90 -5.07
C LEU A 24 -0.81 -13.59 -6.00
N LYS A 25 0.41 -14.01 -5.64
CA LYS A 25 1.59 -13.87 -6.52
C LYS A 25 1.47 -14.75 -7.76
N GLU A 26 1.01 -15.98 -7.60
CA GLU A 26 0.76 -16.87 -8.74
C GLU A 26 -0.29 -16.28 -9.67
N LEU A 27 -1.39 -15.75 -9.13
CA LEU A 27 -2.42 -15.06 -9.89
C LEU A 27 -1.89 -13.82 -10.61
N PHE A 28 -1.04 -13.02 -9.96
CA PHE A 28 -0.41 -11.84 -10.55
C PHE A 28 0.48 -12.17 -11.77
N ASN A 29 1.19 -13.29 -11.71
CA ASN A 29 2.07 -13.74 -12.80
C ASN A 29 1.30 -14.40 -13.94
N SER A 30 0.19 -15.08 -13.63
CA SER A 30 -0.58 -15.87 -14.61
C SER A 30 -1.70 -15.09 -15.29
N HIS A 31 -2.26 -14.06 -14.64
CA HIS A 31 -3.41 -13.31 -15.14
C HIS A 31 -3.10 -11.81 -15.19
N SER A 32 -3.25 -11.20 -16.36
CA SER A 32 -3.11 -9.74 -16.55
C SER A 32 -4.34 -8.97 -16.08
N GLU A 33 -5.51 -9.61 -16.09
CA GLU A 33 -6.77 -9.08 -15.60
C GLU A 33 -6.77 -9.07 -14.07
N GLY A 34 -6.94 -7.90 -13.45
CA GLY A 34 -6.98 -7.77 -11.99
C GLY A 34 -5.62 -7.51 -11.31
N LYS A 35 -4.55 -7.19 -12.06
CA LYS A 35 -3.23 -6.87 -11.48
C LYS A 35 -3.28 -5.81 -10.38
N ARG A 36 -4.14 -4.79 -10.52
CA ARG A 36 -4.38 -3.77 -9.48
C ARG A 36 -4.88 -4.40 -8.19
N ASP A 37 -5.91 -5.24 -8.27
CA ASP A 37 -6.51 -5.90 -7.10
C ASP A 37 -5.51 -6.85 -6.43
N TYR A 38 -4.73 -7.58 -7.22
CA TYR A 38 -3.66 -8.44 -6.68
C TYR A 38 -2.60 -7.63 -5.94
N LEU A 39 -2.13 -6.51 -6.50
CA LEU A 39 -1.17 -5.61 -5.84
C LEU A 39 -1.73 -5.06 -4.52
N PHE A 40 -2.99 -4.65 -4.51
CA PHE A 40 -3.66 -4.15 -3.32
C PHE A 40 -3.72 -5.21 -2.21
N TYR A 41 -4.07 -6.45 -2.55
CA TYR A 41 -4.16 -7.53 -1.58
C TYR A 41 -2.80 -8.11 -1.16
N LEU A 42 -1.81 -8.05 -2.04
CA LEU A 42 -0.41 -8.32 -1.68
C LEU A 42 0.11 -7.30 -0.68
N ALA A 43 -0.18 -6.01 -0.86
CA ALA A 43 0.17 -4.97 0.10
C ALA A 43 -0.46 -5.23 1.47
N ILE A 44 -1.77 -5.49 1.52
CA ILE A 44 -2.48 -5.80 2.77
C ILE A 44 -1.90 -7.05 3.43
N GLY A 45 -1.75 -8.15 2.68
CA GLY A 45 -1.24 -9.41 3.22
C GLY A 45 0.13 -9.25 3.87
N ASN A 46 1.07 -8.60 3.18
CA ASN A 46 2.41 -8.35 3.71
C ASN A 46 2.39 -7.41 4.92
N ALA A 47 1.55 -6.37 4.91
CA ALA A 47 1.41 -5.45 6.05
C ALA A 47 0.87 -6.16 7.30
N ARG A 48 -0.01 -7.16 7.13
CA ARG A 48 -0.58 -7.93 8.25
C ARG A 48 0.41 -8.89 8.92
N ILE A 49 1.38 -9.40 8.17
CA ILE A 49 2.46 -10.24 8.72
C ILE A 49 3.72 -9.45 9.10
N LYS A 50 3.59 -8.11 9.19
CA LYS A 50 4.67 -7.17 9.55
C LYS A 50 5.83 -7.11 8.55
N GLU A 51 5.62 -7.59 7.33
CA GLU A 51 6.57 -7.46 6.21
C GLU A 51 6.37 -6.10 5.53
N TYR A 52 6.57 -5.02 6.29
CA TYR A 52 6.17 -3.68 5.86
C TYR A 52 6.95 -3.18 4.63
N ASN A 53 8.23 -3.53 4.50
CA ASN A 53 9.03 -3.16 3.32
C ASN A 53 8.43 -3.74 2.04
N LYS A 54 8.01 -5.02 2.08
CA LYS A 54 7.34 -5.66 0.95
C LYS A 54 5.97 -5.05 0.71
N ALA A 55 5.23 -4.73 1.78
CA ALA A 55 3.94 -4.05 1.66
C ALA A 55 4.06 -2.69 0.96
N LEU A 56 5.03 -1.86 1.36
CA LEU A 56 5.29 -0.56 0.74
C LEU A 56 5.73 -0.70 -0.73
N HIS A 57 6.52 -1.73 -1.06
CA HIS A 57 6.88 -1.99 -2.45
C HIS A 57 5.64 -2.23 -3.32
N TYR A 58 4.69 -3.05 -2.86
CA TYR A 58 3.43 -3.28 -3.59
C TYR A 58 2.54 -2.05 -3.67
N VAL A 59 2.49 -1.24 -2.60
CA VAL A 59 1.77 0.04 -2.60
C VAL A 59 2.32 0.99 -3.65
N LYS A 60 3.65 1.14 -3.72
CA LYS A 60 4.31 2.00 -4.74
C LYS A 60 4.01 1.51 -6.16
N ALA A 61 4.14 0.21 -6.40
CA ALA A 61 3.80 -0.39 -7.69
C ALA A 61 2.32 -0.17 -8.08
N PHE A 62 1.41 -0.14 -7.10
CA PHE A 62 0.01 0.21 -7.36
C PHE A 62 -0.11 1.70 -7.74
N LEU A 63 0.54 2.60 -7.00
CA LEU A 63 0.47 4.05 -7.24
C LEU A 63 1.13 4.47 -8.56
N GLU A 64 2.07 3.70 -9.10
CA GLU A 64 2.59 3.90 -10.46
C GLU A 64 1.50 3.70 -11.53
N ILE A 65 0.51 2.85 -11.25
CA ILE A 65 -0.64 2.61 -12.14
C ILE A 65 -1.75 3.64 -11.87
N GLU A 66 -2.08 3.86 -10.60
CA GLU A 66 -3.13 4.81 -10.18
C GLU A 66 -2.62 5.76 -9.08
N PRO A 67 -1.96 6.86 -9.46
CA PRO A 67 -1.34 7.77 -8.49
C PRO A 67 -2.35 8.55 -7.65
N ALA A 68 -3.58 8.72 -8.14
CA ALA A 68 -4.63 9.48 -7.46
C ALA A 68 -5.49 8.62 -6.50
N ASN A 69 -5.16 7.33 -6.33
CA ASN A 69 -5.98 6.40 -5.55
C ASN A 69 -5.85 6.68 -4.04
N GLN A 70 -6.88 7.32 -3.47
CA GLN A 70 -6.90 7.70 -2.05
C GLN A 70 -6.86 6.51 -1.08
N GLN A 71 -7.40 5.36 -1.47
CA GLN A 71 -7.41 4.16 -0.64
C GLN A 71 -5.98 3.64 -0.44
N VAL A 72 -5.20 3.62 -1.51
CA VAL A 72 -3.81 3.12 -1.51
C VAL A 72 -2.87 4.11 -0.84
N LEU A 73 -3.06 5.42 -1.07
CA LEU A 73 -2.35 6.47 -0.34
C LEU A 73 -2.63 6.45 1.18
N THR A 74 -3.85 6.06 1.57
CA THR A 74 -4.20 5.87 2.98
C THR A 74 -3.54 4.63 3.55
N LEU A 75 -3.51 3.53 2.79
CA LEU A 75 -2.83 2.29 3.15
C LEU A 75 -1.32 2.53 3.36
N GLU A 76 -0.67 3.27 2.47
CA GLU A 76 0.74 3.67 2.60
C GLU A 76 1.01 4.37 3.93
N ARG A 77 0.21 5.40 4.25
CA ARG A 77 0.32 6.15 5.51
C ARG A 77 0.10 5.26 6.73
N GLN A 78 -0.86 4.33 6.67
CA GLN A 78 -1.11 3.38 7.76
C GLN A 78 0.06 2.42 7.98
N ILE A 79 0.67 1.93 6.91
CA ILE A 79 1.85 1.06 6.98
C ILE A 79 3.02 1.82 7.60
N ASN A 80 3.32 3.02 7.09
CA ASN A 80 4.40 3.86 7.63
C ASN A 80 4.20 4.19 9.11
N LYS A 81 2.99 4.58 9.52
CA LYS A 81 2.68 4.86 10.92
C LYS A 81 2.90 3.63 11.83
N ARG A 82 2.59 2.43 11.34
CA ARG A 82 2.84 1.18 12.08
C ARG A 82 4.32 0.85 12.15
N MET A 83 5.06 1.02 11.05
CA MET A 83 6.51 0.87 11.04
C MET A 83 7.21 1.80 12.03
N GLU A 84 6.77 3.07 12.09
CA GLU A 84 7.31 4.08 13.02
C GLU A 84 7.08 3.65 14.47
N LYS A 85 5.85 3.24 14.79
CA LYS A 85 5.46 2.78 16.12
C LYS A 85 6.26 1.55 16.56
N GLU A 86 6.63 0.68 15.63
CA GLU A 86 7.44 -0.51 15.91
C GLU A 86 8.96 -0.23 15.86
N GLY A 87 9.37 1.03 15.67
CA GLY A 87 10.78 1.43 15.65
C GLY A 87 11.55 0.93 14.43
N LEU A 88 10.85 0.51 13.38
CA LEU A 88 11.43 -0.08 12.16
C LEU A 88 11.83 0.97 11.11
N ILE A 89 11.67 2.25 11.41
CA ILE A 89 12.00 3.35 10.49
C ILE A 89 13.37 3.94 10.85
N GLY A 90 14.32 3.81 9.93
CA GLY A 90 15.42 4.78 9.82
C GLY A 90 14.84 6.11 9.31
N MET A 91 15.09 7.21 10.02
CA MET A 91 14.51 8.56 9.87
C MET A 91 14.36 9.13 8.43
N ALA A 92 15.01 8.56 7.41
CA ALA A 92 15.05 9.10 6.04
C ALA A 92 13.76 8.95 5.22
N HIS A 93 12.95 7.90 5.44
CA HIS A 93 11.80 7.60 4.55
C HIS A 93 10.55 8.45 4.81
N LEU A 94 10.32 8.87 6.07
CA LEU A 94 9.16 9.69 6.45
C LEU A 94 9.26 11.13 5.90
N ALA A 95 10.49 11.66 5.80
CA ALA A 95 10.72 13.01 5.30
C ALA A 95 10.25 13.18 3.85
N PHE A 96 10.44 12.17 3.00
CA PHE A 96 10.09 12.29 1.58
C PHE A 96 8.57 12.33 1.34
N LEU A 97 7.80 11.45 2.01
CA LEU A 97 6.35 11.35 1.82
C LEU A 97 5.58 12.53 2.46
N MET A 98 6.07 13.05 3.58
CA MET A 98 5.44 14.20 4.25
C MET A 98 5.60 15.50 3.43
N ASN A 99 6.77 15.72 2.82
CA ASN A 99 7.01 16.91 2.00
C ASN A 99 6.14 16.95 0.74
N ALA A 100 5.87 15.80 0.10
CA ALA A 100 4.99 15.74 -1.07
C ALA A 100 3.54 16.14 -0.75
N LEU A 101 3.00 15.70 0.41
CA LEU A 101 1.63 16.01 0.79
C LEU A 101 1.43 17.49 1.14
N VAL A 102 2.40 18.10 1.84
CA VAL A 102 2.38 19.53 2.19
C VAL A 102 2.51 20.39 0.94
N GLY A 103 3.39 20.02 -0.01
CA GLY A 103 3.54 20.74 -1.27
C GLY A 103 2.25 20.78 -2.10
N VAL A 104 1.55 19.65 -2.21
CA VAL A 104 0.26 19.58 -2.92
C VAL A 104 -0.82 20.38 -2.19
N HIS A 105 -0.89 20.29 -0.84
CA HIS A 105 -1.86 21.08 -0.07
C HIS A 105 -1.62 22.59 -0.19
N TYR A 106 -0.36 23.04 -0.10
CA TYR A 106 0.03 24.45 -0.24
C TYR A 106 -0.25 25.01 -1.64
N LEU A 107 -0.03 24.22 -2.69
CA LEU A 107 -0.35 24.64 -4.06
C LEU A 107 -1.85 24.74 -4.30
N LEU A 108 -2.65 23.88 -3.68
CA LEU A 108 -4.11 23.92 -3.77
C LEU A 108 -4.71 25.12 -3.03
N THR A 109 -4.20 25.47 -1.85
CA THR A 109 -4.65 26.68 -1.12
C THR A 109 -4.27 27.96 -1.87
N LYS A 110 -3.04 28.06 -2.40
CA LYS A 110 -2.59 29.23 -3.18
C LYS A 110 -3.36 29.43 -4.50
N LYS A 111 -3.84 28.35 -5.14
CA LYS A 111 -4.65 28.46 -6.36
C LYS A 111 -6.05 29.01 -6.08
N LYS A 112 -6.56 28.85 -4.86
CA LYS A 112 -7.89 29.32 -4.45
C LYS A 112 -7.89 30.83 -4.16
N ASP A 113 -6.80 31.36 -3.58
CA ASP A 113 -6.64 32.81 -3.32
C ASP A 113 -6.38 33.65 -4.58
N LYS A 114 -6.04 33.04 -5.73
CA LYS A 114 -5.67 33.78 -6.95
C LYS A 114 -6.81 33.93 -7.96
N LYS A 115 -8.05 33.57 -7.59
CA LYS A 115 -9.23 33.61 -8.48
C LYS A 115 -10.32 34.59 -8.03
N ASP A 116 -10.04 35.43 -7.04
CA ASP A 116 -10.90 36.55 -6.64
C ASP A 116 -10.27 37.90 -7.07
#